data_AF-A0AAR2LUE2-F1
#
_entry.id   AF-A0AAR2LUE2-F1
#
_cell.length_a   1.000
_cell.length_b   1.000
_cell.length_c   1.000
_cell.angle_alpha   90.00
_cell.angle_beta   90.00
_cell.angle_gamma   90.00
#
_symmetry.space_group_name_H-M   'P 1'
#
loop_
_entity.id
_entity.type
_entity.pdbx_description
1 polymer ?
#
loop_
_entity_poly.entity_id
_entity_poly.type
_entity_poly.pdbx_seq_one_letter_code
_entity_poly.pdbx_strand_id
1 'polypeptide(L)'
;MKNHCHYRGYVEDVGGSSVALSLCSGLRGVIHMENTSLGIEPLEGSVDDEHLVYRLEDVKAEPLTCATPHSDHHDNQASPGHAEDRHRAVMHQTHYVELLLVVDNERFNYTNRNQTAVREEMVQLANFVDSMYVPLNIRVVLVGLEIWSVVNLINTDGSAGEVLGRFTQWREKELVPRRRHDSAQLILKKGFGGTAGMAFVGTACSRSHGGGINAFSNKNVVSFASIVSHELGHNLGMNHDDGRPCRCDVGSCIMNSGATGSRNFSSCSADDFEKMILNAGGSCLLNVPRPDEAYSAPYCGNKLVDVGEECDCGSEEECEKDPCCEPKTCKLRAGAQCAYGVCCKHCRYLPGGTVCRSSTDECDLPEYCNGSTALCQSDVFKQNGHPCRQGQAFCYNGQCQHYDSQCQAIFGPKAKAAPEACFKDVNSKGDRFGNCGYQSYGFKRCESRNAMCGKLQCENVQSNVIFGIKPSIIQTPIDGTTCWGVDFMLGSDVPDPGMVNEGTKCGENKVCLNYVCKNADVLNYDCDVEKKCHGHGVTIKTATVTMAGRLHIRTHLEWRRKEKSENLILILNCVNIHTDFWGGAEYFKHLFKPCSLL
;
A
#
# COMPACT_ATOMS: atom_id res chain seq x y z
N MET A 1 24.34 -14.56 -21.48
CA MET A 1 24.88 -13.54 -20.55
C MET A 1 24.80 -12.18 -21.21
N LYS A 2 24.52 -11.13 -20.43
CA LYS A 2 24.43 -9.69 -20.76
C LYS A 2 23.02 -9.19 -21.10
N ASN A 3 22.32 -8.66 -20.08
CA ASN A 3 21.22 -7.70 -20.19
C ASN A 3 20.95 -6.95 -18.86
N HIS A 4 21.93 -6.92 -17.94
CA HIS A 4 21.82 -6.13 -16.71
C HIS A 4 22.76 -4.94 -16.82
N CYS A 5 22.17 -3.75 -16.81
CA CYS A 5 22.89 -2.48 -16.87
C CYS A 5 22.61 -1.60 -15.64
N HIS A 6 21.80 -2.09 -14.69
CA HIS A 6 21.60 -1.45 -13.39
C HIS A 6 22.43 -2.19 -12.34
N TYR A 7 23.08 -1.43 -11.46
CA TYR A 7 24.01 -1.93 -10.47
C TYR A 7 23.74 -1.26 -9.13
N ARG A 8 23.89 -2.02 -8.06
CA ARG A 8 23.87 -1.51 -6.68
C ARG A 8 25.17 -1.91 -5.99
N GLY A 9 25.56 -1.15 -4.97
CA GLY A 9 26.76 -1.46 -4.21
C GLY A 9 26.99 -0.46 -3.08
N TYR A 10 28.24 -0.44 -2.62
CA TYR A 10 28.72 0.38 -1.53
C TYR A 10 30.02 1.04 -1.98
N VAL A 11 30.38 2.16 -1.36
CA VAL A 11 31.71 2.74 -1.53
C VAL A 11 32.66 1.96 -0.63
N GLU A 12 33.74 1.43 -1.23
CA GLU A 12 34.76 0.66 -0.51
C GLU A 12 35.30 1.47 0.69
N ASP A 13 35.45 0.81 1.84
CA ASP A 13 35.91 1.39 3.10
C ASP A 13 35.03 2.52 3.70
N VAL A 14 33.82 2.75 3.17
CA VAL A 14 32.87 3.73 3.71
C VAL A 14 31.64 3.02 4.26
N GLY A 15 31.63 2.82 5.58
CA GLY A 15 30.50 2.22 6.31
C GLY A 15 29.20 3.01 6.12
N GLY A 16 28.09 2.30 5.92
CA GLY A 16 26.77 2.92 5.72
C GLY A 16 26.57 3.63 4.38
N SER A 17 27.56 3.58 3.47
CA SER A 17 27.40 4.11 2.11
C SER A 17 26.40 3.28 1.29
N SER A 18 25.85 3.85 0.23
CA SER A 18 25.10 3.07 -0.76
C SER A 18 25.22 3.68 -2.15
N VAL A 19 25.20 2.83 -3.17
CA VAL A 19 25.39 3.22 -4.57
C VAL A 19 24.30 2.58 -5.41
N ALA A 20 23.68 3.37 -6.29
CA ALA A 20 22.76 2.89 -7.31
C ALA A 20 23.12 3.51 -8.65
N LEU A 21 23.65 2.70 -9.57
CA LEU A 21 24.15 3.12 -10.88
C LEU A 21 23.42 2.42 -12.03
N SER A 22 23.40 3.08 -13.17
CA SER A 22 22.88 2.60 -14.45
C SER A 22 23.92 2.87 -15.53
N LEU A 23 24.15 1.88 -16.38
CA LEU A 23 24.97 1.95 -17.58
C LEU A 23 24.12 1.80 -18.86
N CYS A 24 22.78 1.76 -18.72
CA CYS A 24 21.88 1.42 -19.83
C CYS A 24 21.92 2.45 -20.97
N SER A 25 22.12 3.73 -20.61
CA SER A 25 22.21 4.85 -21.54
C SER A 25 23.21 5.87 -21.02
N GLY A 26 24.48 5.47 -20.93
CA GLY A 26 25.56 6.21 -20.26
C GLY A 26 25.55 6.01 -18.75
N LEU A 27 26.64 6.35 -18.08
CA LEU A 27 26.76 6.24 -16.63
C LEU A 27 25.85 7.25 -15.93
N ARG A 28 24.88 6.74 -15.18
CA ARG A 28 23.95 7.54 -14.39
C ARG A 28 23.78 6.94 -13.01
N GLY A 29 23.43 7.72 -12.00
CA GLY A 29 23.07 7.17 -10.70
C GLY A 29 23.36 8.08 -9.52
N VAL A 30 23.30 7.49 -8.33
CA VAL A 30 23.56 8.18 -7.06
C VAL A 30 24.52 7.40 -6.20
N ILE A 31 25.30 8.14 -5.42
CA ILE A 31 26.26 7.65 -4.44
C ILE A 31 25.94 8.36 -3.13
N HIS A 32 25.50 7.61 -2.13
CA HIS A 32 25.25 8.09 -0.77
C HIS A 32 26.44 7.74 0.12
N MET A 33 26.96 8.75 0.81
CA MET A 33 27.98 8.64 1.85
C MET A 33 27.46 9.37 3.10
N GLU A 34 28.07 9.12 4.25
CA GLU A 34 27.58 9.58 5.56
C GLU A 34 27.22 11.08 5.62
N ASN A 35 28.01 11.93 4.95
CA ASN A 35 27.84 13.39 4.96
C ASN A 35 27.49 14.01 3.60
N THR A 36 27.38 13.20 2.52
CA THR A 36 27.10 13.78 1.20
C THR A 36 26.49 12.75 0.26
N SER A 37 25.66 13.22 -0.68
CA SER A 37 25.11 12.40 -1.74
C SER A 37 25.49 13.01 -3.09
N LEU A 38 26.05 12.20 -3.98
CA LEU A 38 26.50 12.61 -5.31
C LEU A 38 25.63 11.98 -6.40
N GLY A 39 25.28 12.79 -7.40
CA GLY A 39 24.55 12.38 -8.59
C GLY A 39 25.51 12.35 -9.75
N ILE A 40 25.38 11.35 -10.60
CA ILE A 40 26.12 11.24 -11.85
C ILE A 40 25.12 11.09 -13.00
N GLU A 41 25.32 11.84 -14.08
CA GLU A 41 24.54 11.67 -15.31
C GLU A 41 25.33 12.13 -16.55
N PRO A 42 25.00 11.65 -17.75
CA PRO A 42 25.68 12.05 -18.97
C PRO A 42 25.33 13.50 -19.32
N LEU A 43 26.32 14.26 -19.75
CA LEU A 43 26.13 15.64 -20.19
C LEU A 43 25.38 15.66 -21.53
N GLU A 44 24.13 16.17 -21.54
CA GLU A 44 23.33 16.24 -22.76
C GLU A 44 24.06 17.05 -23.85
N GLY A 45 24.33 16.40 -24.99
CA GLY A 45 24.98 17.02 -26.15
C GLY A 45 26.52 16.95 -26.17
N SER A 46 27.15 16.31 -25.17
CA SER A 46 28.60 16.05 -25.24
C SER A 46 28.92 14.99 -26.30
N VAL A 47 30.03 15.18 -26.99
CA VAL A 47 30.54 14.29 -28.06
C VAL A 47 31.56 13.28 -27.51
N ASP A 48 32.08 13.53 -26.30
CA ASP A 48 33.18 12.80 -25.66
C ASP A 48 32.71 11.91 -24.48
N ASP A 49 31.41 11.56 -24.43
CA ASP A 49 30.79 10.78 -23.36
C ASP A 49 31.04 11.36 -21.94
N GLU A 50 31.09 12.69 -21.81
CA GLU A 50 31.32 13.34 -20.52
C GLU A 50 30.14 13.16 -19.55
N HIS A 51 30.45 13.08 -18.25
CA HIS A 51 29.46 12.98 -17.18
C HIS A 51 29.52 14.20 -16.26
N LEU A 52 28.35 14.69 -15.88
CA LEU A 52 28.18 15.63 -14.78
C LEU A 52 28.20 14.84 -13.47
N VAL A 53 29.06 15.26 -12.54
CA VAL A 53 29.02 14.83 -11.14
C VAL A 53 28.66 16.05 -10.31
N TYR A 54 27.59 15.95 -9.54
CA TYR A 54 27.07 17.04 -8.74
C TYR A 54 26.62 16.54 -7.38
N ARG A 55 26.61 17.43 -6.38
CA ARG A 55 26.01 17.09 -5.09
C ARG A 55 24.50 17.17 -5.22
N LEU A 56 23.78 16.16 -4.72
CA LEU A 56 22.31 16.13 -4.81
C LEU A 56 21.68 17.32 -4.10
N GLU A 57 22.33 17.85 -3.06
CA GLU A 57 21.90 19.06 -2.32
C GLU A 57 21.89 20.33 -3.17
N ASP A 58 22.69 20.39 -4.23
CA ASP A 58 22.80 21.57 -5.11
C ASP A 58 21.71 21.57 -6.21
N VAL A 59 20.95 20.48 -6.35
CA VAL A 59 19.89 20.36 -7.35
C VAL A 59 18.63 21.10 -6.88
N LYS A 60 18.44 22.32 -7.40
CA LYS A 60 17.23 23.10 -7.12
C LYS A 60 16.03 22.54 -7.86
N ALA A 61 15.02 22.08 -7.13
CA ALA A 61 13.69 21.83 -7.69
C ALA A 61 12.99 23.17 -7.97
N GLU A 62 12.15 23.24 -9.02
CA GLU A 62 11.20 24.34 -9.14
C GLU A 62 10.29 24.37 -7.89
N PRO A 63 9.82 25.56 -7.46
CA PRO A 63 8.99 25.68 -6.26
C PRO A 63 7.63 25.00 -6.49
N LEU A 64 7.59 23.71 -6.20
CA LEU A 64 6.40 22.88 -6.10
C LEU A 64 6.12 22.68 -4.61
N THR A 65 4.85 22.73 -4.24
CA THR A 65 4.44 22.56 -2.85
C THR A 65 3.59 21.30 -2.78
N CYS A 66 3.86 20.43 -1.81
CA CYS A 66 2.98 19.30 -1.52
C CYS A 66 1.82 19.77 -0.59
N ALA A 67 1.99 20.90 0.12
CA ALA A 67 0.92 21.60 0.84
C ALA A 67 0.43 22.92 0.20
N THR A 68 -0.70 23.45 0.69
CA THR A 68 -1.13 24.83 0.40
C THR A 68 -0.24 25.84 1.11
N PRO A 69 0.07 27.02 0.53
CA PRO A 69 0.84 28.05 1.22
C PRO A 69 0.05 28.56 2.44
N HIS A 70 0.55 28.28 3.63
CA HIS A 70 0.13 28.98 4.84
C HIS A 70 0.96 30.26 4.98
N SER A 71 0.31 31.35 5.33
CA SER A 71 1.00 32.58 5.74
C SER A 71 1.72 32.31 7.06
N ASP A 72 3.03 32.04 7.00
CA ASP A 72 3.86 31.81 8.17
C ASP A 72 3.95 33.09 9.02
N HIS A 73 3.34 33.05 10.20
CA HIS A 73 3.77 33.89 11.31
C HIS A 73 4.90 33.14 12.03
N HIS A 74 6.14 33.51 11.71
CA HIS A 74 7.33 33.08 12.42
C HIS A 74 7.28 33.56 13.88
N ASP A 75 7.15 32.65 14.83
CA ASP A 75 7.64 32.84 16.19
C ASP A 75 8.70 31.77 16.49
N ASN A 76 9.95 32.17 16.35
CA ASN A 76 11.13 31.38 16.69
C ASN A 76 11.35 31.41 18.21
N GLN A 77 11.00 30.34 18.92
CA GLN A 77 11.62 30.02 20.21
C GLN A 77 11.85 28.50 20.32
N ALA A 78 13.03 28.06 19.89
CA ALA A 78 13.54 26.73 20.21
C ALA A 78 14.07 26.72 21.65
N SER A 79 13.55 25.81 22.47
CA SER A 79 14.19 25.41 23.74
C SER A 79 14.76 23.99 23.57
N PRO A 80 15.99 23.73 24.04
CA PRO A 80 16.61 22.42 23.90
C PRO A 80 16.08 21.45 24.97
N GLY A 81 15.25 20.50 24.57
CA GLY A 81 14.87 19.35 25.38
C GLY A 81 15.78 18.17 25.04
N HIS A 82 16.66 17.78 25.96
CA HIS A 82 17.40 16.52 25.89
C HIS A 82 16.43 15.34 26.04
N ALA A 83 16.22 14.58 24.96
CA ALA A 83 15.66 13.23 25.02
C ALA A 83 16.74 12.26 24.53
N GLU A 84 17.17 11.39 25.44
CA GLU A 84 18.18 10.36 25.22
C GLU A 84 17.77 9.37 24.12
N ASP A 85 18.76 8.97 23.34
CA ASP A 85 18.71 8.02 22.24
C ASP A 85 18.31 6.62 22.77
N ARG A 86 17.00 6.35 22.83
CA ARG A 86 16.51 4.99 23.08
C ARG A 86 16.75 4.18 21.82
N HIS A 87 17.72 3.27 21.88
CA HIS A 87 17.90 2.20 20.91
C HIS A 87 16.55 1.62 20.45
N ARG A 88 16.27 1.78 19.15
CA ARG A 88 15.07 1.33 18.42
C ARG A 88 14.98 -0.19 18.41
N ALA A 89 14.46 -0.76 19.49
CA ALA A 89 14.40 -2.21 19.73
C ALA A 89 13.22 -2.93 19.03
N VAL A 90 12.40 -2.23 18.24
CA VAL A 90 11.12 -2.79 17.75
C VAL A 90 11.19 -3.35 16.32
N MET A 91 12.13 -2.91 15.47
CA MET A 91 12.16 -3.32 14.05
C MET A 91 13.49 -3.96 13.62
N HIS A 92 13.80 -5.12 14.21
CA HIS A 92 14.92 -5.95 13.75
C HIS A 92 14.69 -6.56 12.36
N GLN A 93 13.44 -6.69 11.93
CA GLN A 93 13.08 -7.29 10.65
C GLN A 93 12.98 -6.25 9.54
N THR A 94 13.60 -6.54 8.40
CA THR A 94 13.48 -5.74 7.18
C THR A 94 12.08 -5.86 6.60
N HIS A 95 11.50 -4.72 6.21
CA HIS A 95 10.20 -4.65 5.55
C HIS A 95 10.40 -4.45 4.05
N TYR A 96 9.52 -5.03 3.24
CA TYR A 96 9.58 -5.02 1.78
C TYR A 96 8.31 -4.38 1.24
N VAL A 97 8.45 -3.43 0.32
CA VAL A 97 7.35 -2.80 -0.39
C VAL A 97 7.39 -3.30 -1.83
N GLU A 98 6.41 -4.11 -2.20
CA GLU A 98 6.12 -4.49 -3.59
C GLU A 98 5.53 -3.26 -4.32
N LEU A 99 6.39 -2.49 -4.99
CA LEU A 99 6.02 -1.28 -5.72
C LEU A 99 5.64 -1.60 -7.17
N LEU A 100 4.53 -1.04 -7.64
CA LEU A 100 4.14 -1.05 -9.05
C LEU A 100 4.06 0.37 -9.60
N LEU A 101 4.75 0.65 -10.70
CA LEU A 101 4.72 1.96 -11.36
C LEU A 101 3.77 1.94 -12.56
N VAL A 102 2.92 2.96 -12.68
CA VAL A 102 2.02 3.13 -13.83
C VAL A 102 2.35 4.44 -14.52
N VAL A 103 2.62 4.42 -15.82
CA VAL A 103 3.01 5.61 -16.59
C VAL A 103 1.89 6.02 -17.53
N ASP A 104 1.45 7.27 -17.42
CA ASP A 104 0.38 7.80 -18.26
C ASP A 104 0.80 7.98 -19.74
N ASN A 105 -0.20 8.09 -20.61
CA ASN A 105 0.00 8.20 -22.05
C ASN A 105 0.75 9.47 -22.44
N GLU A 106 0.51 10.57 -21.73
CA GLU A 106 1.20 11.83 -21.99
C GLU A 106 2.69 11.73 -21.67
N ARG A 107 3.08 11.06 -20.58
CA ARG A 107 4.48 10.81 -20.24
C ARG A 107 5.13 9.86 -21.24
N PHE A 108 4.41 8.84 -21.70
CA PHE A 108 4.86 7.96 -22.78
C PHE A 108 5.11 8.74 -24.08
N ASN A 109 4.19 9.64 -24.47
CA ASN A 109 4.37 10.50 -25.64
C ASN A 109 5.57 11.45 -25.47
N TYR A 110 5.78 12.00 -24.27
CA TYR A 110 6.92 12.86 -23.95
C TYR A 110 8.28 12.15 -24.11
N THR A 111 8.34 10.83 -23.87
CA THR A 111 9.52 9.99 -24.14
C THR A 111 9.65 9.54 -25.61
N ASN A 112 9.08 10.30 -26.55
CA ASN A 112 9.03 9.93 -27.98
C ASN A 112 8.41 8.54 -28.23
N ARG A 113 7.46 8.12 -27.38
CA ARG A 113 6.77 6.83 -27.48
C ARG A 113 7.73 5.63 -27.44
N ASN A 114 8.86 5.78 -26.77
CA ASN A 114 9.87 4.73 -26.64
C ASN A 114 9.66 3.94 -25.34
N GLN A 115 9.10 2.73 -25.45
CA GLN A 115 8.82 1.88 -24.29
C GLN A 115 10.09 1.49 -23.52
N THR A 116 11.21 1.27 -24.22
CA THR A 116 12.49 0.93 -23.59
C THR A 116 13.00 2.09 -22.76
N ALA A 117 12.93 3.32 -23.29
CA ALA A 117 13.35 4.52 -22.57
C ALA A 117 12.51 4.76 -21.31
N VAL A 118 11.18 4.59 -21.38
CA VAL A 118 10.31 4.66 -20.19
C VAL A 118 10.69 3.59 -19.17
N ARG A 119 10.91 2.35 -19.62
CA ARG A 119 11.29 1.26 -18.74
C ARG A 119 12.58 1.55 -17.99
N GLU A 120 13.63 1.98 -18.69
CA GLU A 120 14.92 2.31 -18.08
C GLU A 120 14.81 3.48 -17.08
N GLU A 121 14.04 4.52 -17.44
CA GLU A 121 13.77 5.67 -16.57
C GLU A 121 13.03 5.26 -15.29
N MET A 122 12.02 4.38 -15.40
CA MET A 122 11.24 3.92 -14.24
C MET A 122 12.00 2.93 -13.36
N VAL A 123 12.87 2.09 -13.92
CA VAL A 123 13.76 1.24 -13.13
C VAL A 123 14.78 2.08 -12.38
N GLN A 124 15.34 3.10 -13.02
CA GLN A 124 16.24 4.05 -12.36
C GLN A 124 15.53 4.79 -11.22
N LEU A 125 14.30 5.26 -11.45
CA LEU A 125 13.46 5.88 -10.42
C LEU A 125 13.28 4.94 -9.22
N ALA A 126 12.88 3.69 -9.44
CA ALA A 126 12.67 2.73 -8.36
C ALA A 126 13.95 2.43 -7.56
N ASN A 127 15.12 2.42 -8.22
CA ASN A 127 16.41 2.27 -7.53
C ASN A 127 16.71 3.45 -6.59
N PHE A 128 16.40 4.68 -7.00
CA PHE A 128 16.55 5.86 -6.13
C PHE A 128 15.56 5.85 -4.98
N VAL A 129 14.32 5.45 -5.24
CA VAL A 129 13.32 5.30 -4.16
C VAL A 129 13.81 4.27 -3.15
N ASP A 130 14.24 3.08 -3.57
CA ASP A 130 14.78 2.06 -2.65
C ASP A 130 15.94 2.61 -1.79
N SER A 131 16.89 3.33 -2.39
CA SER A 131 18.04 3.86 -1.64
C SER A 131 17.64 4.84 -0.54
N MET A 132 16.57 5.62 -0.72
CA MET A 132 16.06 6.54 0.30
C MET A 132 15.36 5.83 1.46
N TYR A 133 14.88 4.60 1.25
CA TYR A 133 14.15 3.81 2.25
C TYR A 133 15.03 2.85 3.06
N VAL A 134 16.22 2.50 2.55
CA VAL A 134 17.19 1.63 3.24
C VAL A 134 17.50 2.08 4.68
N PRO A 135 17.70 3.38 5.00
CA PRO A 135 17.95 3.85 6.37
C PRO A 135 16.80 3.58 7.35
N LEU A 136 15.58 3.34 6.86
CA LEU A 136 14.41 2.97 7.67
C LEU A 136 14.24 1.45 7.81
N ASN A 137 15.21 0.65 7.33
CA ASN A 137 15.11 -0.81 7.23
C ASN A 137 13.92 -1.27 6.36
N ILE A 138 13.63 -0.50 5.31
CA ILE A 138 12.59 -0.76 4.31
C ILE A 138 13.27 -0.94 2.94
N ARG A 139 12.80 -1.94 2.18
CA ARG A 139 13.26 -2.22 0.82
C ARG A 139 12.11 -2.01 -0.15
N VAL A 140 12.30 -1.14 -1.13
CA VAL A 140 11.30 -0.86 -2.17
C VAL A 140 11.69 -1.62 -3.43
N VAL A 141 10.83 -2.53 -3.86
CA VAL A 141 11.12 -3.45 -4.96
C VAL A 141 10.10 -3.22 -6.07
N LEU A 142 10.58 -2.85 -7.27
CA LEU A 142 9.73 -2.72 -8.44
C LEU A 142 9.30 -4.11 -8.91
N VAL A 143 8.05 -4.48 -8.68
CA VAL A 143 7.46 -5.80 -9.06
C VAL A 143 6.64 -5.76 -10.35
N GLY A 144 6.40 -4.55 -10.88
CA GLY A 144 5.64 -4.34 -12.10
C GLY A 144 5.75 -2.91 -12.64
N LEU A 145 5.64 -2.79 -13.96
CA LEU A 145 5.56 -1.54 -14.69
C LEU A 145 4.45 -1.64 -15.73
N GLU A 146 3.46 -0.74 -15.67
CA GLU A 146 2.40 -0.63 -16.67
C GLU A 146 2.49 0.71 -17.41
N ILE A 147 2.53 0.67 -18.75
CA ILE A 147 2.64 1.86 -19.60
C ILE A 147 1.36 1.99 -20.42
N TRP A 148 0.62 3.07 -20.22
CA TRP A 148 -0.59 3.37 -20.99
C TRP A 148 -0.25 3.92 -22.38
N SER A 149 0.28 3.07 -23.26
CA SER A 149 0.86 3.46 -24.54
C SER A 149 -0.13 3.90 -25.63
N VAL A 150 -1.42 3.56 -25.47
CA VAL A 150 -2.49 3.91 -26.43
C VAL A 150 -3.33 5.08 -25.92
N VAL A 151 -3.91 4.93 -24.72
CA VAL A 151 -4.75 5.93 -24.05
C VAL A 151 -4.67 5.72 -22.54
N ASN A 152 -4.92 6.76 -21.77
CA ASN A 152 -5.08 6.63 -20.32
C ASN A 152 -6.28 5.75 -19.97
N LEU A 153 -6.10 4.80 -19.06
CA LEU A 153 -7.17 3.88 -18.63
C LEU A 153 -8.10 4.48 -17.57
N ILE A 154 -7.74 5.65 -17.06
CA ILE A 154 -8.62 6.52 -16.28
C ILE A 154 -8.66 7.90 -16.93
N ASN A 155 -9.77 8.62 -16.73
CA ASN A 155 -9.73 10.06 -16.96
C ASN A 155 -8.70 10.65 -15.98
N THR A 156 -7.80 11.51 -16.45
CA THR A 156 -6.81 12.19 -15.61
C THR A 156 -7.20 13.64 -15.28
N ASP A 157 -8.24 14.23 -15.88
CA ASP A 157 -8.67 15.63 -15.63
C ASP A 157 -9.22 15.87 -14.22
N GLY A 158 -9.10 17.08 -13.68
CA GLY A 158 -9.62 17.46 -12.35
C GLY A 158 -8.53 17.73 -11.32
N SER A 159 -8.92 17.76 -10.03
CA SER A 159 -7.99 17.96 -8.91
C SER A 159 -7.13 16.71 -8.65
N ALA A 160 -6.01 16.86 -7.93
CA ALA A 160 -5.16 15.73 -7.54
C ALA A 160 -5.97 14.64 -6.80
N GLY A 161 -6.86 15.03 -5.87
CA GLY A 161 -7.71 14.09 -5.14
C GLY A 161 -8.71 13.34 -6.01
N GLU A 162 -9.31 14.01 -7.00
CA GLU A 162 -10.20 13.34 -7.95
C GLU A 162 -9.45 12.31 -8.81
N VAL A 163 -8.19 12.60 -9.18
CA VAL A 163 -7.36 11.68 -9.97
C VAL A 163 -6.90 10.51 -9.12
N LEU A 164 -6.43 10.77 -7.90
CA LEU A 164 -6.02 9.73 -6.95
C LEU A 164 -7.16 8.75 -6.69
N GLY A 165 -8.37 9.24 -6.39
CA GLY A 165 -9.53 8.38 -6.15
C GLY A 165 -9.90 7.50 -7.35
N ARG A 166 -9.82 8.03 -8.57
CA ARG A 166 -10.01 7.21 -9.80
C ARG A 166 -8.89 6.20 -9.99
N PHE A 167 -7.65 6.60 -9.75
CA PHE A 167 -6.49 5.73 -9.90
C PHE A 167 -6.54 4.56 -8.91
N THR A 168 -6.82 4.80 -7.64
CA THR A 168 -6.90 3.74 -6.65
C THR A 168 -8.11 2.82 -6.89
N GLN A 169 -9.24 3.36 -7.35
CA GLN A 169 -10.38 2.54 -7.78
C GLN A 169 -10.05 1.66 -9.00
N TRP A 170 -9.36 2.20 -10.00
CA TRP A 170 -8.90 1.43 -11.15
C TRP A 170 -7.87 0.37 -10.73
N ARG A 171 -6.92 0.73 -9.86
CA ARG A 171 -5.94 -0.19 -9.29
C ARG A 171 -6.64 -1.37 -8.63
N GLU A 172 -7.60 -1.10 -7.75
CA GLU A 172 -8.34 -2.11 -7.01
C GLU A 172 -9.09 -3.09 -7.93
N LYS A 173 -9.74 -2.58 -8.98
CA LYS A 173 -10.61 -3.33 -9.89
C LYS A 173 -9.84 -4.06 -10.98
N GLU A 174 -8.84 -3.42 -11.56
CA GLU A 174 -8.18 -3.89 -12.78
C GLU A 174 -6.76 -4.36 -12.51
N LEU A 175 -5.97 -3.65 -11.69
CA LEU A 175 -4.54 -3.92 -11.53
C LEU A 175 -4.24 -5.01 -10.50
N VAL A 176 -4.81 -4.90 -9.29
CA VAL A 176 -4.62 -5.86 -8.19
C VAL A 176 -4.96 -7.30 -8.60
N PRO A 177 -6.05 -7.58 -9.36
CA PRO A 177 -6.32 -8.94 -9.81
C PRO A 177 -5.30 -9.50 -10.80
N ARG A 178 -4.59 -8.64 -11.55
CA ARG A 178 -3.60 -9.03 -12.56
C ARG A 178 -2.21 -9.24 -11.96
N ARG A 179 -1.84 -8.43 -10.97
CA ARG A 179 -0.50 -8.46 -10.37
C ARG A 179 -0.60 -8.05 -8.90
N ARG A 180 -0.12 -8.90 -7.99
CA ARG A 180 0.00 -8.56 -6.57
C ARG A 180 1.07 -7.48 -6.38
N HIS A 181 0.79 -6.51 -5.52
CA HIS A 181 1.69 -5.43 -5.12
C HIS A 181 1.10 -4.70 -3.90
N ASP A 182 1.96 -4.10 -3.08
CA ASP A 182 1.58 -3.44 -1.82
C ASP A 182 1.12 -2.01 -2.05
N SER A 183 1.80 -1.29 -2.95
CA SER A 183 1.45 0.07 -3.37
C SER A 183 1.69 0.27 -4.86
N ALA A 184 0.82 1.04 -5.52
CA ALA A 184 1.04 1.49 -6.89
C ALA A 184 1.15 3.01 -6.98
N GLN A 185 2.08 3.50 -7.81
CA GLN A 185 2.30 4.93 -8.00
C GLN A 185 2.05 5.31 -9.47
N LEU A 186 1.09 6.21 -9.72
CA LEU A 186 0.80 6.74 -11.05
C LEU A 186 1.73 7.92 -11.34
N ILE A 187 2.42 7.85 -12.47
CA ILE A 187 3.38 8.85 -12.94
C ILE A 187 2.72 9.61 -14.10
N LEU A 188 2.43 10.90 -13.88
CA LEU A 188 1.71 11.74 -14.84
C LEU A 188 2.61 12.83 -15.42
N LYS A 189 2.48 13.13 -16.72
CA LYS A 189 3.21 14.26 -17.32
C LYS A 189 2.71 15.64 -16.84
N LYS A 190 1.43 15.70 -16.47
CA LYS A 190 0.76 16.93 -16.06
C LYS A 190 0.95 17.22 -14.57
N GLY A 191 0.86 18.48 -14.20
CA GLY A 191 0.85 18.93 -12.80
C GLY A 191 -0.55 19.25 -12.29
N PHE A 192 -0.63 19.62 -10.99
CA PHE A 192 -1.88 19.89 -10.29
C PHE A 192 -1.95 21.31 -9.68
N GLY A 193 -1.35 22.30 -10.33
CA GLY A 193 -1.45 23.71 -9.89
C GLY A 193 -0.70 24.02 -8.59
N GLY A 194 0.40 23.31 -8.32
CA GLY A 194 1.25 23.47 -7.13
C GLY A 194 1.60 22.11 -6.52
N THR A 195 0.60 21.23 -6.41
CA THR A 195 0.70 19.88 -5.85
C THR A 195 1.55 18.95 -6.73
N ALA A 196 2.66 18.46 -6.17
CA ALA A 196 3.62 17.57 -6.84
C ALA A 196 3.18 16.09 -6.84
N GLY A 197 2.41 15.69 -5.83
CA GLY A 197 1.89 14.33 -5.70
C GLY A 197 0.72 14.29 -4.72
N MET A 198 0.08 13.12 -4.62
CA MET A 198 -0.92 12.88 -3.59
C MET A 198 -1.04 11.39 -3.27
N ALA A 199 -1.15 11.05 -1.98
CA ALA A 199 -1.31 9.68 -1.49
C ALA A 199 -2.11 9.60 -0.19
N PHE A 200 -2.77 8.46 0.03
CA PHE A 200 -3.47 8.20 1.29
C PHE A 200 -2.49 7.77 2.39
N VAL A 201 -2.66 8.30 3.61
CA VAL A 201 -1.76 7.99 4.73
C VAL A 201 -2.06 6.63 5.37
N GLY A 202 -1.03 5.83 5.62
CA GLY A 202 -1.13 4.56 6.35
C GLY A 202 -1.91 3.48 5.62
N THR A 203 -1.86 3.52 4.28
CA THR A 203 -2.64 2.66 3.39
C THR A 203 -1.79 1.64 2.63
N ALA A 204 -0.49 1.53 2.94
CA ALA A 204 0.30 0.37 2.55
C ALA A 204 -0.44 -0.91 2.96
N CYS A 205 -0.44 -1.93 2.10
CA CYS A 205 -1.27 -3.15 2.19
C CYS A 205 -2.77 -2.97 1.88
N SER A 206 -3.30 -1.75 1.87
CA SER A 206 -4.71 -1.54 1.54
C SER A 206 -4.96 -1.87 0.07
N ARG A 207 -5.87 -2.82 -0.17
CA ARG A 207 -6.30 -3.16 -1.53
C ARG A 207 -6.97 -2.00 -2.27
N SER A 208 -7.63 -1.09 -1.55
CA SER A 208 -8.38 0.01 -2.15
C SER A 208 -7.68 1.36 -2.12
N HIS A 209 -6.76 1.59 -1.19
CA HIS A 209 -6.13 2.89 -1.01
C HIS A 209 -4.60 2.88 -1.09
N GLY A 210 -3.97 1.69 -1.19
CA GLY A 210 -2.51 1.54 -1.30
C GLY A 210 -1.96 2.05 -2.62
N GLY A 211 -1.83 3.37 -2.75
CA GLY A 211 -1.25 4.01 -3.91
C GLY A 211 -1.21 5.52 -3.82
N GLY A 212 -0.56 6.11 -4.81
CA GLY A 212 -0.37 7.56 -4.94
C GLY A 212 -0.28 8.00 -6.41
N ILE A 213 -0.35 9.31 -6.62
CA ILE A 213 -0.15 9.95 -7.92
C ILE A 213 0.99 10.94 -7.83
N ASN A 214 1.78 11.09 -8.89
CA ASN A 214 3.01 11.86 -8.89
C ASN A 214 3.15 12.61 -10.22
N ALA A 215 3.30 13.94 -10.15
CA ALA A 215 3.48 14.80 -11.31
C ALA A 215 4.96 14.84 -11.73
N PHE A 216 5.25 14.28 -12.90
CA PHE A 216 6.57 14.27 -13.51
C PHE A 216 6.61 15.12 -14.78
N SER A 217 6.76 16.43 -14.58
CA SER A 217 6.71 17.41 -15.67
C SER A 217 8.03 17.57 -16.44
N ASN A 218 9.17 17.26 -15.82
CA ASN A 218 10.52 17.43 -16.37
C ASN A 218 11.22 16.06 -16.59
N LYS A 219 12.55 16.07 -16.77
CA LYS A 219 13.39 14.85 -16.94
C LYS A 219 14.29 14.54 -15.74
N ASN A 220 14.19 15.29 -14.65
CA ASN A 220 15.06 15.11 -13.49
C ASN A 220 14.55 13.96 -12.61
N VAL A 221 14.97 12.74 -12.94
CA VAL A 221 14.57 11.51 -12.25
C VAL A 221 14.98 11.53 -10.78
N VAL A 222 16.12 12.15 -10.46
CA VAL A 222 16.61 12.26 -9.09
C VAL A 222 15.62 13.10 -8.27
N SER A 223 15.35 14.35 -8.64
CA SER A 223 14.34 15.20 -7.98
C SER A 223 12.99 14.49 -7.86
N PHE A 224 12.56 13.84 -8.94
CA PHE A 224 11.29 13.13 -8.98
C PHE A 224 11.21 11.94 -8.02
N ALA A 225 12.31 11.24 -7.78
CA ALA A 225 12.38 10.17 -6.80
C ALA A 225 12.09 10.64 -5.36
N SER A 226 12.36 11.91 -5.04
CA SER A 226 12.01 12.49 -3.72
C SER A 226 10.49 12.58 -3.58
N ILE A 227 9.80 13.03 -4.65
CA ILE A 227 8.33 13.14 -4.69
C ILE A 227 7.70 11.75 -4.54
N VAL A 228 8.14 10.78 -5.34
CA VAL A 228 7.62 9.39 -5.24
C VAL A 228 7.90 8.80 -3.85
N SER A 229 9.06 9.11 -3.25
CA SER A 229 9.38 8.66 -1.90
C SER A 229 8.50 9.33 -0.84
N HIS A 230 8.16 10.61 -1.01
CA HIS A 230 7.25 11.35 -0.15
C HIS A 230 5.84 10.74 -0.18
N GLU A 231 5.27 10.53 -1.37
CA GLU A 231 3.93 9.95 -1.53
C GLU A 231 3.87 8.49 -1.05
N LEU A 232 4.91 7.71 -1.31
CA LEU A 232 5.02 6.37 -0.74
C LEU A 232 5.17 6.42 0.79
N GLY A 233 5.77 7.47 1.33
CA GLY A 233 5.97 7.70 2.77
C GLY A 233 4.63 7.90 3.45
N HIS A 234 3.73 8.68 2.83
CA HIS A 234 2.34 8.75 3.25
C HIS A 234 1.70 7.38 3.26
N ASN A 235 1.76 6.59 2.18
CA ASN A 235 1.22 5.22 2.21
C ASN A 235 1.78 4.39 3.38
N LEU A 236 3.05 4.59 3.76
CA LEU A 236 3.71 3.95 4.90
C LEU A 236 3.44 4.64 6.25
N GLY A 237 2.46 5.53 6.34
CA GLY A 237 1.96 6.13 7.57
C GLY A 237 2.70 7.40 8.01
N MET A 238 3.68 7.86 7.24
CA MET A 238 4.48 9.04 7.57
C MET A 238 3.69 10.31 7.31
N ASN A 239 3.77 11.26 8.25
CA ASN A 239 3.17 12.58 8.12
C ASN A 239 4.23 13.62 7.84
N HIS A 240 3.80 14.83 7.49
CA HIS A 240 4.74 15.92 7.30
C HIS A 240 5.55 16.23 8.56
N ASP A 241 6.78 16.72 8.36
CA ASP A 241 7.71 17.11 9.42
C ASP A 241 7.45 18.54 9.94
N ASP A 242 6.69 19.34 9.20
CA ASP A 242 6.48 20.77 9.45
C ASP A 242 5.87 21.04 10.83
N GLY A 243 6.47 21.97 11.57
CA GLY A 243 6.03 22.36 12.92
C GLY A 243 6.22 21.29 14.00
N ARG A 244 6.85 20.15 13.68
CA ARG A 244 7.16 19.08 14.63
C ARG A 244 8.63 19.16 15.07
N PRO A 245 8.96 18.76 16.31
CA PRO A 245 10.34 18.71 16.80
C PRO A 245 11.08 17.47 16.25
N CYS A 246 11.27 17.42 14.93
CA CYS A 246 11.91 16.30 14.25
C CYS A 246 13.42 16.56 14.08
N ARG A 247 14.24 15.56 14.40
CA ARG A 247 15.65 15.53 13.97
C ARG A 247 15.73 15.21 12.48
N CYS A 248 16.36 16.10 11.72
CA CYS A 248 16.72 15.94 10.32
C CYS A 248 18.19 16.35 10.15
N ASP A 249 19.00 15.48 9.56
CA ASP A 249 20.46 15.70 9.44
C ASP A 249 20.83 16.71 8.34
N VAL A 250 19.83 17.19 7.59
CA VAL A 250 19.93 18.19 6.52
C VAL A 250 18.87 19.28 6.73
N GLY A 251 18.90 20.34 5.92
CA GLY A 251 18.00 21.50 6.08
C GLY A 251 16.51 21.17 6.02
N SER A 252 16.11 20.16 5.25
CA SER A 252 14.73 19.65 5.22
C SER A 252 14.74 18.17 4.83
N CYS A 253 13.83 17.38 5.38
CA CYS A 253 13.71 15.94 5.13
C CYS A 253 12.64 15.64 4.07
N ILE A 254 12.58 14.41 3.58
CA ILE A 254 11.66 13.97 2.51
C ILE A 254 10.22 14.36 2.84
N MET A 255 9.78 14.17 4.09
CA MET A 255 8.41 14.48 4.53
C MET A 255 8.19 15.97 4.82
N ASN A 256 9.03 16.88 4.34
CA ASN A 256 8.67 18.30 4.35
C ASN A 256 7.51 18.56 3.38
N SER A 257 6.59 19.43 3.75
CA SER A 257 5.42 19.81 2.96
C SER A 257 5.74 20.53 1.64
N GLY A 258 6.97 21.02 1.47
CA GLY A 258 7.51 21.54 0.20
C GLY A 258 8.34 20.51 -0.54
N ALA A 259 8.37 20.59 -1.88
CA ALA A 259 9.24 19.75 -2.70
C ALA A 259 10.70 20.22 -2.59
N THR A 260 11.39 19.83 -1.51
CA THR A 260 12.77 20.25 -1.22
C THR A 260 13.82 19.45 -2.00
N GLY A 261 13.43 18.33 -2.61
CA GLY A 261 14.36 17.40 -3.25
C GLY A 261 15.22 16.62 -2.26
N SER A 262 14.87 16.65 -0.96
CA SER A 262 15.57 15.91 0.09
C SER A 262 15.54 14.39 -0.12
N ARG A 263 16.50 13.71 0.51
CA ARG A 263 16.74 12.26 0.41
C ARG A 263 16.73 11.56 1.76
N ASN A 264 16.60 12.31 2.84
CA ASN A 264 16.67 11.80 4.19
C ASN A 264 15.28 11.84 4.80
N PHE A 265 14.88 10.75 5.44
CA PHE A 265 13.72 10.75 6.32
C PHE A 265 14.11 11.31 7.69
N SER A 266 13.17 11.96 8.36
CA SER A 266 13.40 12.48 9.71
C SER A 266 13.22 11.38 10.75
N SER A 267 13.65 11.67 11.98
CA SER A 267 13.31 10.84 13.15
C SER A 267 11.79 10.64 13.31
N CYS A 268 10.98 11.66 13.04
CA CYS A 268 9.52 11.57 13.12
C CYS A 268 8.93 10.63 12.06
N SER A 269 9.47 10.65 10.83
CA SER A 269 8.99 9.75 9.77
C SER A 269 9.20 8.28 10.16
N ALA A 270 10.34 7.96 10.78
CA ALA A 270 10.61 6.62 11.29
C ALA A 270 9.65 6.22 12.42
N ASP A 271 9.37 7.12 13.37
CA ASP A 271 8.43 6.87 14.47
C ASP A 271 7.00 6.67 13.97
N ASP A 272 6.61 7.40 12.92
CA ASP A 272 5.29 7.28 12.30
C ASP A 272 5.13 5.93 11.58
N PHE A 273 6.16 5.47 10.86
CA PHE A 273 6.18 4.14 10.25
C PHE A 273 6.09 3.03 11.31
N GLU A 274 6.87 3.13 12.40
CA GLU A 274 6.82 2.15 13.50
C GLU A 274 5.41 2.06 14.11
N LYS A 275 4.75 3.20 14.35
CA LYS A 275 3.36 3.23 14.84
C LYS A 275 2.39 2.60 13.84
N MET A 276 2.57 2.81 12.54
CA MET A 276 1.73 2.17 11.53
C MET A 276 1.85 0.64 11.62
N ILE A 277 3.07 0.10 11.71
CA ILE A 277 3.30 -1.34 11.81
C ILE A 277 2.65 -1.90 13.08
N LEU A 278 2.81 -1.22 14.22
CA LEU A 278 2.23 -1.65 15.50
C LEU A 278 0.70 -1.61 15.53
N ASN A 279 0.07 -0.64 14.86
CA ASN A 279 -1.38 -0.44 14.92
C ASN A 279 -2.16 -1.16 13.79
N ALA A 280 -1.64 -1.12 12.55
CA ALA A 280 -2.34 -1.60 11.35
C ALA A 280 -1.83 -2.96 10.85
N GLY A 281 -0.77 -3.51 11.45
CA GLY A 281 -0.35 -4.90 11.25
C GLY A 281 0.60 -5.15 10.09
N GLY A 282 0.82 -4.20 9.17
CA GLY A 282 1.94 -4.17 8.20
C GLY A 282 2.23 -5.47 7.43
N SER A 283 1.30 -6.42 7.38
CA SER A 283 1.64 -7.84 7.17
C SER A 283 2.06 -8.14 5.73
N CYS A 284 1.58 -7.34 4.78
CA CYS A 284 2.03 -7.43 3.39
C CYS A 284 3.50 -7.03 3.22
N LEU A 285 4.02 -6.21 4.14
CA LEU A 285 5.38 -5.71 4.07
C LEU A 285 6.42 -6.70 4.61
N LEU A 286 5.99 -7.89 5.04
CA LEU A 286 6.87 -8.92 5.61
C LEU A 286 7.25 -9.99 4.58
N ASN A 287 6.60 -10.03 3.42
CA ASN A 287 6.98 -10.97 2.36
C ASN A 287 8.06 -10.37 1.46
N VAL A 288 9.17 -11.09 1.35
CA VAL A 288 10.16 -10.84 0.31
C VAL A 288 9.51 -11.12 -1.06
N PRO A 289 9.56 -10.18 -2.02
CA PRO A 289 9.01 -10.36 -3.36
C PRO A 289 9.64 -11.56 -4.06
N ARG A 290 8.94 -12.15 -5.03
CA ARG A 290 9.48 -13.32 -5.73
C ARG A 290 10.63 -12.92 -6.67
N PRO A 291 11.65 -13.78 -6.83
CA PRO A 291 12.81 -13.52 -7.68
C PRO A 291 12.47 -13.12 -9.12
N ASP A 292 11.45 -13.74 -9.72
CA ASP A 292 11.04 -13.52 -11.10
C ASP A 292 10.23 -12.22 -11.31
N GLU A 293 9.94 -11.50 -10.23
CA GLU A 293 9.09 -10.31 -10.26
C GLU A 293 9.90 -9.01 -10.20
N ALA A 294 11.13 -9.05 -9.70
CA ALA A 294 11.97 -7.87 -9.50
C ALA A 294 12.67 -7.39 -10.79
N TYR A 295 12.70 -6.08 -11.01
CA TYR A 295 13.47 -5.43 -12.08
C TYR A 295 14.91 -5.10 -11.66
N SER A 296 15.55 -5.97 -10.87
CA SER A 296 16.94 -5.84 -10.38
C SER A 296 17.91 -6.78 -11.10
N ALA A 297 19.20 -6.44 -11.09
CA ALA A 297 20.26 -7.39 -11.40
C ALA A 297 20.47 -8.29 -10.17
N PRO A 298 20.59 -9.62 -10.33
CA PRO A 298 20.81 -10.50 -9.19
C PRO A 298 22.07 -10.16 -8.41
N TYR A 299 21.95 -9.98 -7.09
CA TYR A 299 23.08 -9.75 -6.21
C TYR A 299 22.89 -10.45 -4.87
N CYS A 300 23.80 -11.39 -4.60
CA CYS A 300 23.80 -12.12 -3.35
C CYS A 300 24.34 -11.27 -2.21
N GLY A 301 23.52 -11.09 -1.19
CA GLY A 301 23.82 -10.38 0.05
C GLY A 301 23.12 -9.04 0.18
N ASN A 302 22.12 -8.76 -0.66
CA ASN A 302 21.29 -7.57 -0.56
C ASN A 302 19.98 -7.84 0.19
N LYS A 303 19.76 -8.97 0.86
CA LYS A 303 18.48 -9.34 1.53
C LYS A 303 17.27 -9.44 0.60
N LEU A 304 17.44 -9.51 -0.72
CA LEU A 304 16.38 -9.75 -1.69
C LEU A 304 16.71 -11.05 -2.42
N VAL A 305 15.77 -12.00 -2.44
CA VAL A 305 16.01 -13.23 -3.20
C VAL A 305 15.86 -12.93 -4.68
N ASP A 306 16.98 -12.82 -5.39
CA ASP A 306 17.02 -12.51 -6.82
C ASP A 306 16.98 -13.78 -7.70
N VAL A 307 16.80 -13.61 -9.02
CA VAL A 307 16.75 -14.76 -9.96
C VAL A 307 18.04 -15.58 -9.86
N GLY A 308 17.88 -16.85 -9.48
CA GLY A 308 18.99 -17.79 -9.32
C GLY A 308 19.37 -18.06 -7.86
N GLU A 309 18.85 -17.27 -6.92
CA GLU A 309 19.04 -17.44 -5.48
C GLU A 309 17.87 -18.22 -4.86
N GLU A 310 18.11 -18.84 -3.71
CA GLU A 310 17.09 -19.57 -2.94
C GLU A 310 16.79 -18.88 -1.60
N CYS A 311 17.71 -18.03 -1.14
CA CYS A 311 17.62 -17.22 0.06
C CYS A 311 18.63 -16.09 -0.02
N ASP A 312 18.36 -14.97 0.65
CA ASP A 312 19.34 -13.90 0.85
C ASP A 312 19.14 -13.31 2.26
N CYS A 313 20.19 -13.40 3.05
CA CYS A 313 20.28 -13.09 4.48
C CYS A 313 21.05 -11.79 4.73
N GLY A 314 21.51 -11.10 3.68
CA GLY A 314 22.34 -9.90 3.77
C GLY A 314 23.83 -10.19 3.66
N SER A 315 24.65 -9.33 4.28
CA SER A 315 26.11 -9.44 4.18
C SER A 315 26.63 -10.77 4.75
N GLU A 316 27.87 -11.14 4.43
CA GLU A 316 28.48 -12.36 4.97
C GLU A 316 28.40 -12.41 6.50
N GLU A 317 28.67 -11.29 7.18
CA GLU A 317 28.61 -11.17 8.64
C GLU A 317 27.17 -11.30 9.20
N GLU A 318 26.18 -10.70 8.52
CA GLU A 318 24.78 -10.83 8.90
C GLU A 318 24.30 -12.29 8.76
N CYS A 319 24.73 -12.95 7.68
CA CYS A 319 24.29 -14.28 7.33
C CYS A 319 25.04 -15.41 8.07
N GLU A 320 26.20 -15.14 8.67
CA GLU A 320 26.85 -16.10 9.58
C GLU A 320 25.92 -16.56 10.71
N LYS A 321 24.97 -15.71 11.12
CA LYS A 321 23.97 -15.99 12.14
C LYS A 321 22.73 -16.72 11.59
N ASP A 322 22.55 -16.79 10.28
CA ASP A 322 21.40 -17.43 9.65
C ASP A 322 21.62 -18.96 9.54
N PRO A 323 20.76 -19.79 10.17
CA PRO A 323 20.92 -21.24 10.16
C PRO A 323 20.43 -21.91 8.85
N CYS A 324 19.80 -21.15 7.96
CA CYS A 324 19.10 -21.66 6.78
C CYS A 324 19.77 -21.25 5.46
N CYS A 325 20.45 -20.11 5.42
CA CYS A 325 21.04 -19.55 4.21
C CYS A 325 22.58 -19.56 4.23
N GLU A 326 23.20 -19.82 3.08
CA GLU A 326 24.65 -19.82 2.89
C GLU A 326 25.14 -18.45 2.38
N PRO A 327 25.96 -17.70 3.15
CA PRO A 327 26.33 -16.30 2.88
C PRO A 327 26.88 -16.03 1.47
N LYS A 328 27.75 -16.90 0.96
CA LYS A 328 28.49 -16.62 -0.29
C LYS A 328 27.75 -17.02 -1.56
N THR A 329 26.69 -17.80 -1.42
CA THR A 329 26.03 -18.43 -2.58
C THR A 329 24.56 -18.10 -2.68
N CYS A 330 23.96 -17.54 -1.63
CA CYS A 330 22.53 -17.27 -1.56
C CYS A 330 21.70 -18.52 -1.87
N LYS A 331 22.20 -19.66 -1.38
CA LYS A 331 21.59 -20.98 -1.48
C LYS A 331 21.21 -21.47 -0.10
N LEU A 332 20.17 -22.30 -0.06
CA LEU A 332 19.76 -22.93 1.18
C LEU A 332 20.85 -23.89 1.65
N ARG A 333 21.14 -23.87 2.95
CA ARG A 333 22.03 -24.85 3.57
C ARG A 333 21.43 -26.24 3.45
N ALA A 334 22.29 -27.27 3.45
CA ALA A 334 21.85 -28.65 3.30
C ALA A 334 20.78 -29.03 4.34
N GLY A 335 19.62 -29.48 3.87
CA GLY A 335 18.49 -29.88 4.70
C GLY A 335 17.50 -28.77 5.07
N ALA A 336 17.78 -27.51 4.71
CA ALA A 336 16.81 -26.42 4.77
C ALA A 336 15.80 -26.52 3.62
N GLN A 337 14.55 -26.14 3.89
CA GLN A 337 13.46 -26.04 2.92
C GLN A 337 13.07 -24.58 2.65
N CYS A 338 13.39 -23.68 3.58
CA CYS A 338 13.12 -22.26 3.50
C CYS A 338 14.11 -21.52 4.40
N ALA A 339 14.26 -20.21 4.17
CA ALA A 339 15.04 -19.31 5.03
C ALA A 339 14.25 -18.09 5.53
N TYR A 340 13.20 -17.70 4.82
CA TYR A 340 12.44 -16.47 5.07
C TYR A 340 10.92 -16.72 5.01
N GLY A 341 10.13 -15.72 5.43
CA GLY A 341 8.67 -15.74 5.34
C GLY A 341 7.96 -16.33 6.56
N VAL A 342 6.72 -15.87 6.80
CA VAL A 342 5.93 -16.20 8.00
C VAL A 342 5.53 -17.67 8.11
N CYS A 343 5.61 -18.43 7.01
CA CYS A 343 5.39 -19.88 6.99
C CYS A 343 6.69 -20.69 7.07
N CYS A 344 7.82 -20.08 7.41
CA CYS A 344 9.08 -20.76 7.67
C CYS A 344 9.44 -20.74 9.16
N LYS A 345 9.79 -21.90 9.71
CA LYS A 345 10.28 -22.00 11.09
C LYS A 345 11.37 -23.05 11.20
N HIS A 346 12.51 -22.69 11.78
CA HIS A 346 13.70 -23.55 11.87
C HIS A 346 14.07 -24.18 10.51
N CYS A 347 14.11 -23.35 9.48
CA CYS A 347 14.44 -23.75 8.10
C CYS A 347 13.48 -24.79 7.47
N ARG A 348 12.26 -24.95 8.01
CA ARG A 348 11.24 -25.90 7.56
C ARG A 348 9.91 -25.19 7.34
N TYR A 349 9.16 -25.66 6.34
CA TYR A 349 7.80 -25.15 6.13
C TYR A 349 6.91 -25.50 7.32
N LEU A 350 6.10 -24.53 7.76
CA LEU A 350 5.06 -24.78 8.74
C LEU A 350 4.00 -25.73 8.15
N PRO A 351 3.40 -26.64 8.95
CA PRO A 351 2.38 -27.56 8.46
C PRO A 351 1.21 -26.85 7.78
N GLY A 352 0.66 -27.50 6.75
CA GLY A 352 -0.56 -27.04 6.10
C GLY A 352 -1.71 -26.85 7.10
N GLY A 353 -2.38 -25.70 7.04
CA GLY A 353 -3.44 -25.31 7.98
C GLY A 353 -2.95 -24.50 9.20
N THR A 354 -1.66 -24.14 9.26
CA THR A 354 -1.16 -23.20 10.28
C THR A 354 -1.59 -21.78 9.92
N VAL A 355 -2.27 -21.06 10.80
CA VAL A 355 -2.65 -19.65 10.57
C VAL A 355 -1.39 -18.80 10.39
N CYS A 356 -1.26 -18.10 9.26
CA CYS A 356 -0.15 -17.19 8.99
C CYS A 356 -0.55 -15.71 9.00
N ARG A 357 -1.84 -15.40 8.76
CA ARG A 357 -2.42 -14.08 9.01
C ARG A 357 -3.79 -14.26 9.66
N SER A 358 -4.01 -13.52 10.74
CA SER A 358 -5.29 -13.52 11.44
C SER A 358 -6.26 -12.53 10.79
N SER A 359 -7.56 -12.83 10.84
CA SER A 359 -8.60 -11.88 10.43
C SER A 359 -8.60 -10.65 11.34
N THR A 360 -8.75 -9.48 10.74
CA THR A 360 -8.76 -8.18 11.42
C THR A 360 -10.17 -7.65 11.70
N ASP A 361 -11.17 -8.16 10.99
CA ASP A 361 -12.56 -7.68 11.04
C ASP A 361 -13.52 -8.81 10.62
N GLU A 362 -14.82 -8.69 10.92
CA GLU A 362 -15.81 -9.68 10.48
C GLU A 362 -15.93 -9.81 8.96
N CYS A 363 -15.45 -8.80 8.21
CA CYS A 363 -15.39 -8.79 6.76
C CYS A 363 -14.11 -9.42 6.18
N ASP A 364 -13.12 -9.70 7.03
CA ASP A 364 -11.80 -10.23 6.69
C ASP A 364 -11.71 -11.74 7.02
N LEU A 365 -10.93 -12.52 6.26
CA LEU A 365 -10.77 -13.96 6.48
C LEU A 365 -9.33 -14.28 6.88
N PRO A 366 -9.07 -15.28 7.75
CA PRO A 366 -7.71 -15.68 8.06
C PRO A 366 -7.07 -16.50 6.92
N GLU A 367 -5.76 -16.37 6.74
CA GLU A 367 -4.97 -17.18 5.82
C GLU A 367 -4.10 -18.19 6.53
N TYR A 368 -3.82 -19.27 5.81
CA TYR A 368 -3.13 -20.44 6.32
C TYR A 368 -1.94 -20.81 5.44
N CYS A 369 -0.85 -21.25 6.07
CA CYS A 369 0.23 -21.91 5.39
C CYS A 369 -0.30 -23.17 4.68
N ASN A 370 0.18 -23.42 3.47
CA ASN A 370 -0.22 -24.61 2.70
C ASN A 370 0.69 -25.83 2.96
N GLY A 371 1.81 -25.65 3.69
CA GLY A 371 2.79 -26.70 3.98
C GLY A 371 3.86 -26.92 2.91
N SER A 372 3.87 -26.13 1.84
CA SER A 372 4.80 -26.28 0.71
C SER A 372 5.51 -25.00 0.28
N THR A 373 5.15 -23.85 0.87
CA THR A 373 5.83 -22.57 0.66
C THR A 373 6.11 -21.87 1.99
N ALA A 374 7.11 -21.00 1.97
CA ALA A 374 7.52 -20.15 3.08
C ALA A 374 6.63 -18.89 3.21
N LEU A 375 5.86 -18.58 2.15
CA LEU A 375 4.97 -17.43 2.10
C LEU A 375 3.55 -17.79 2.55
N CYS A 376 2.89 -16.86 3.22
CA CYS A 376 1.45 -16.96 3.47
C CYS A 376 0.68 -16.90 2.14
N GLN A 377 -0.49 -17.52 2.11
CA GLN A 377 -1.38 -17.40 0.95
C GLN A 377 -1.84 -15.94 0.78
N SER A 378 -2.30 -15.59 -0.41
CA SER A 378 -2.80 -14.24 -0.68
C SER A 378 -3.96 -13.88 0.25
N ASP A 379 -3.98 -12.63 0.70
CA ASP A 379 -5.05 -12.04 1.51
C ASP A 379 -6.41 -12.12 0.78
N VAL A 380 -7.39 -12.72 1.45
CA VAL A 380 -8.76 -12.86 0.96
C VAL A 380 -9.76 -12.36 1.98
N PHE A 381 -10.85 -11.78 1.48
CA PHE A 381 -11.91 -11.22 2.32
C PHE A 381 -13.28 -11.38 1.66
N LYS A 382 -14.32 -11.20 2.47
CA LYS A 382 -15.72 -11.31 2.04
C LYS A 382 -16.03 -10.31 0.93
N GLN A 383 -16.81 -10.72 -0.07
CA GLN A 383 -17.19 -9.87 -1.19
C GLN A 383 -17.79 -8.53 -0.72
N ASN A 384 -17.44 -7.45 -1.43
CA ASN A 384 -18.01 -6.13 -1.16
C ASN A 384 -19.55 -6.18 -1.24
N GLY A 385 -20.22 -5.54 -0.28
CA GLY A 385 -21.67 -5.58 -0.13
C GLY A 385 -22.21 -6.70 0.76
N HIS A 386 -21.36 -7.63 1.23
CA HIS A 386 -21.78 -8.60 2.24
C HIS A 386 -22.29 -7.84 3.49
N PRO A 387 -23.50 -8.13 4.00
CA PRO A 387 -24.00 -7.50 5.20
C PRO A 387 -23.12 -7.84 6.42
N CYS A 388 -22.77 -6.82 7.19
CA CYS A 388 -22.00 -6.93 8.43
C CYS A 388 -22.73 -6.15 9.54
N ARG A 389 -22.34 -6.34 10.81
CA ARG A 389 -23.05 -5.82 11.99
C ARG A 389 -24.55 -6.07 11.94
N GLN A 390 -24.94 -7.34 11.78
CA GLN A 390 -26.35 -7.75 11.74
C GLN A 390 -27.16 -7.03 10.64
N GLY A 391 -26.52 -6.69 9.51
CA GLY A 391 -27.17 -6.02 8.36
C GLY A 391 -27.25 -4.49 8.47
N GLN A 392 -26.62 -3.90 9.50
CA GLN A 392 -26.56 -2.46 9.67
C GLN A 392 -25.48 -1.80 8.81
N ALA A 393 -24.53 -2.57 8.29
CA ALA A 393 -23.42 -2.08 7.47
C ALA A 393 -23.06 -3.07 6.36
N PHE A 394 -22.10 -2.69 5.51
CA PHE A 394 -21.60 -3.51 4.41
C PHE A 394 -20.10 -3.73 4.54
N CYS A 395 -19.67 -4.94 4.19
CA CYS A 395 -18.27 -5.22 3.94
C CYS A 395 -17.80 -4.45 2.71
N TYR A 396 -16.67 -3.78 2.82
CA TYR A 396 -16.00 -3.14 1.71
C TYR A 396 -14.49 -3.22 1.93
N ASN A 397 -13.82 -3.97 1.04
CA ASN A 397 -12.38 -4.20 1.07
C ASN A 397 -11.87 -4.77 2.41
N GLY A 398 -12.55 -5.82 2.89
CA GLY A 398 -12.17 -6.55 4.09
C GLY A 398 -12.58 -5.88 5.40
N GLN A 399 -13.16 -4.68 5.37
CA GLN A 399 -13.62 -3.99 6.56
C GLN A 399 -15.13 -3.77 6.54
N CYS A 400 -15.77 -3.92 7.71
CA CYS A 400 -17.15 -3.52 7.91
C CYS A 400 -17.25 -1.99 8.07
N GLN A 401 -17.61 -1.31 6.99
CA GLN A 401 -17.58 0.15 6.94
C GLN A 401 -18.80 0.78 7.63
N HIS A 402 -18.55 1.55 8.69
CA HIS A 402 -19.58 2.26 9.44
C HIS A 402 -19.03 3.50 10.15
N TYR A 403 -19.89 4.49 10.40
CA TYR A 403 -19.48 5.78 10.96
C TYR A 403 -18.87 5.67 12.37
N ASP A 404 -19.42 4.81 13.23
CA ASP A 404 -18.95 4.71 14.62
C ASP A 404 -17.50 4.23 14.68
N SER A 405 -17.10 3.20 13.92
CA SER A 405 -15.72 2.73 13.92
C SER A 405 -14.76 3.80 13.41
N GLN A 406 -15.16 4.58 12.42
CA GLN A 406 -14.34 5.69 11.92
C GLN A 406 -14.20 6.80 12.98
N CYS A 407 -15.29 7.18 13.64
CA CYS A 407 -15.26 8.13 14.76
C CYS A 407 -14.37 7.61 15.90
N GLN A 408 -14.44 6.32 16.22
CA GLN A 408 -13.65 5.68 17.27
C GLN A 408 -12.16 5.62 16.92
N ALA A 409 -11.83 5.36 15.67
CA ALA A 409 -10.45 5.38 15.19
C ALA A 409 -9.82 6.78 15.31
N ILE A 410 -10.61 7.84 15.12
CA ILE A 410 -10.14 9.23 15.16
C ILE A 410 -10.10 9.79 16.58
N PHE A 411 -11.23 9.69 17.30
CA PHE A 411 -11.47 10.38 18.57
C PHE A 411 -11.46 9.44 19.80
N GLY A 412 -11.19 8.15 19.58
CA GLY A 412 -11.12 7.13 20.62
C GLY A 412 -12.45 6.42 20.89
N PRO A 413 -12.41 5.39 21.75
CA PRO A 413 -13.44 4.34 21.82
C PRO A 413 -14.84 4.82 22.26
N LYS A 414 -14.95 6.03 22.81
CA LYS A 414 -16.24 6.60 23.25
C LYS A 414 -16.95 7.42 22.17
N ALA A 415 -16.24 7.79 21.11
CA ALA A 415 -16.82 8.54 20.02
C ALA A 415 -17.82 7.68 19.24
N LYS A 416 -18.82 8.34 18.66
CA LYS A 416 -19.81 7.72 17.78
C LYS A 416 -20.23 8.70 16.70
N ALA A 417 -20.95 8.22 15.69
CA ALA A 417 -21.51 9.06 14.65
C ALA A 417 -22.45 10.12 15.23
N ALA A 418 -22.34 11.35 14.75
CA ALA A 418 -23.28 12.40 15.09
C ALA A 418 -24.63 12.19 14.38
N PRO A 419 -25.71 12.85 14.85
CA PRO A 419 -27.00 12.83 14.15
C PRO A 419 -26.91 13.32 12.70
N GLU A 420 -27.81 12.84 11.83
CA GLU A 420 -27.84 13.21 10.40
C GLU A 420 -27.93 14.74 10.18
N ALA A 421 -28.56 15.48 11.11
CA ALA A 421 -28.62 16.94 11.09
C ALA A 421 -27.23 17.58 11.07
N CYS A 422 -26.28 17.05 11.85
CA CYS A 422 -24.89 17.50 11.86
C CYS A 422 -24.25 17.40 10.47
N PHE A 423 -24.41 16.25 9.81
CA PHE A 423 -23.88 16.03 8.47
C PHE A 423 -24.52 16.97 7.45
N LYS A 424 -25.85 17.11 7.47
CA LYS A 424 -26.59 17.98 6.54
C LYS A 424 -26.18 19.43 6.68
N ASP A 425 -26.13 19.97 7.89
CA ASP A 425 -25.81 21.37 8.11
C ASP A 425 -24.34 21.66 7.82
N VAL A 426 -23.42 20.89 8.38
CA VAL A 426 -21.98 21.12 8.20
C VAL A 426 -21.60 20.93 6.73
N ASN A 427 -22.01 19.82 6.10
CA ASN A 427 -21.56 19.50 4.75
C ASN A 427 -22.25 20.31 3.64
N SER A 428 -23.34 21.01 3.96
CA SER A 428 -23.97 21.97 3.04
C SER A 428 -23.15 23.25 2.84
N LYS A 429 -22.22 23.57 3.76
CA LYS A 429 -21.42 24.80 3.71
C LYS A 429 -20.49 24.83 2.49
N GLY A 430 -19.88 23.69 2.16
CA GLY A 430 -18.90 23.56 1.09
C GLY A 430 -17.64 24.35 1.40
N ASP A 431 -17.17 24.24 2.64
CA ASP A 431 -15.91 24.81 3.09
C ASP A 431 -14.96 23.68 3.52
N ARG A 432 -13.80 24.05 4.04
CA ARG A 432 -12.77 23.09 4.49
C ARG A 432 -13.28 22.10 5.55
N PHE A 433 -14.25 22.50 6.37
CA PHE A 433 -14.73 21.74 7.52
C PHE A 433 -16.01 20.96 7.24
N GLY A 434 -16.70 21.28 6.14
CA GLY A 434 -17.90 20.58 5.69
C GLY A 434 -18.09 20.64 4.19
N ASN A 435 -17.87 19.51 3.51
CA ASN A 435 -17.93 19.41 2.05
C ASN A 435 -18.11 17.96 1.56
N CYS A 436 -18.33 17.80 0.25
CA CYS A 436 -18.36 16.54 -0.49
C CYS A 436 -17.17 16.45 -1.46
N GLY A 437 -15.96 16.66 -0.92
CA GLY A 437 -14.71 16.61 -1.65
C GLY A 437 -14.22 17.96 -2.16
N TYR A 438 -12.98 17.95 -2.64
CA TYR A 438 -12.26 19.12 -3.16
C TYR A 438 -12.12 19.06 -4.68
N GLN A 439 -12.53 20.14 -5.35
CA GLN A 439 -12.44 20.29 -6.80
C GLN A 439 -11.50 21.44 -7.16
N SER A 440 -11.18 21.61 -8.45
CA SER A 440 -10.22 22.62 -8.94
C SER A 440 -10.55 24.07 -8.54
N TYR A 441 -11.82 24.35 -8.21
CA TYR A 441 -12.33 25.68 -7.81
C TYR A 441 -12.71 25.76 -6.32
N GLY A 442 -12.31 24.79 -5.51
CA GLY A 442 -12.51 24.77 -4.06
C GLY A 442 -13.37 23.61 -3.56
N PHE A 443 -13.81 23.71 -2.30
CA PHE A 443 -14.61 22.69 -1.64
C PHE A 443 -16.03 22.63 -2.21
N LYS A 444 -16.50 21.42 -2.50
CA LYS A 444 -17.83 21.19 -3.06
C LYS A 444 -18.88 21.10 -1.96
N ARG A 445 -19.95 21.89 -2.07
CA ARG A 445 -21.14 21.75 -1.22
C ARG A 445 -21.80 20.39 -1.43
N CYS A 446 -22.16 19.72 -0.35
CA CYS A 446 -22.97 18.52 -0.45
C CYS A 446 -24.43 18.85 -0.78
N GLU A 447 -25.00 18.10 -1.72
CA GLU A 447 -26.45 17.97 -1.79
C GLU A 447 -26.95 17.21 -0.53
N SER A 448 -28.14 17.54 -0.04
CA SER A 448 -28.68 16.95 1.19
C SER A 448 -28.66 15.40 1.18
N ARG A 449 -28.95 14.77 0.04
CA ARG A 449 -28.91 13.31 -0.13
C ARG A 449 -27.50 12.69 -0.03
N ASN A 450 -26.46 13.49 -0.18
CA ASN A 450 -25.06 13.08 -0.15
C ASN A 450 -24.35 13.52 1.14
N ALA A 451 -25.04 14.26 2.02
CA ALA A 451 -24.43 14.84 3.21
C ALA A 451 -23.75 13.80 4.10
N MET A 452 -24.32 12.60 4.20
CA MET A 452 -23.74 11.48 4.96
C MET A 452 -22.49 10.85 4.32
N CYS A 453 -22.08 11.29 3.13
CA CYS A 453 -20.85 10.84 2.45
C CYS A 453 -19.80 11.94 2.33
N GLY A 454 -20.02 13.10 2.98
CA GLY A 454 -19.08 14.21 3.01
C GLY A 454 -18.07 14.09 4.15
N LYS A 455 -17.78 15.22 4.81
CA LYS A 455 -17.01 15.26 6.05
C LYS A 455 -17.71 14.51 7.17
N LEU A 456 -16.97 13.64 7.86
CA LEU A 456 -17.41 12.87 9.00
C LEU A 456 -17.77 13.80 10.17
N GLN A 457 -18.93 13.56 10.77
CA GLN A 457 -19.36 14.24 12.00
C GLN A 457 -19.54 13.21 13.11
N CYS A 458 -18.92 13.48 14.25
CA CYS A 458 -18.94 12.62 15.43
C CYS A 458 -19.55 13.34 16.64
N GLU A 459 -19.90 12.59 17.67
CA GLU A 459 -20.27 13.08 18.99
C GLU A 459 -19.55 12.26 20.07
N ASN A 460 -19.65 12.66 21.34
CA ASN A 460 -18.95 12.05 22.47
C ASN A 460 -17.42 12.05 22.35
N VAL A 461 -16.86 13.06 21.69
CA VAL A 461 -15.42 13.21 21.50
C VAL A 461 -14.76 13.59 22.82
N GLN A 462 -13.77 12.80 23.24
CA GLN A 462 -12.82 13.20 24.28
C GLN A 462 -11.63 13.84 23.56
N SER A 463 -11.13 14.97 24.05
CA SER A 463 -10.16 15.85 23.35
C SER A 463 -8.78 15.24 23.04
N ASN A 464 -8.61 13.94 23.21
CA ASN A 464 -7.41 13.20 22.84
C ASN A 464 -7.65 12.44 21.53
N VAL A 465 -7.12 12.96 20.43
CA VAL A 465 -7.00 12.22 19.17
C VAL A 465 -5.86 11.22 19.25
N ILE A 466 -6.03 10.06 18.60
CA ILE A 466 -5.06 8.93 18.67
C ILE A 466 -3.86 9.15 17.72
N PHE A 467 -3.98 10.08 16.78
CA PHE A 467 -2.93 10.37 15.82
C PHE A 467 -1.85 11.27 16.46
N GLY A 468 -0.57 11.00 16.17
CA GLY A 468 0.57 11.81 16.61
C GLY A 468 0.63 13.24 16.04
N ILE A 469 -0.48 13.70 15.46
CA ILE A 469 -0.71 15.01 14.86
C ILE A 469 -1.80 15.69 15.68
N LYS A 470 -1.69 16.99 15.93
CA LYS A 470 -2.78 17.76 16.56
C LYS A 470 -3.69 18.30 15.44
N PRO A 471 -4.84 17.67 15.15
CA PRO A 471 -5.77 18.20 14.18
C PRO A 471 -6.52 19.40 14.74
N SER A 472 -7.08 20.20 13.85
CA SER A 472 -8.13 21.14 14.20
C SER A 472 -9.41 20.38 14.50
N ILE A 473 -9.92 20.51 15.73
CA ILE A 473 -11.19 19.94 16.15
C ILE A 473 -12.27 21.01 16.00
N ILE A 474 -13.28 20.75 15.19
CA ILE A 474 -14.36 21.69 14.88
C ILE A 474 -15.59 21.31 15.68
N GLN A 475 -16.04 22.20 16.55
CA GLN A 475 -17.26 22.03 17.33
C GLN A 475 -18.36 22.90 16.77
N THR A 476 -19.46 22.30 16.32
CA THR A 476 -20.63 23.02 15.81
C THR A 476 -21.87 22.62 16.61
N PRO A 477 -22.46 23.53 17.42
CA PRO A 477 -23.71 23.23 18.11
C PRO A 477 -24.88 23.25 17.13
N ILE A 478 -25.58 22.11 16.99
CA ILE A 478 -26.74 21.91 16.09
C ILE A 478 -27.78 21.07 16.84
N ASP A 479 -29.05 21.51 16.82
CA ASP A 479 -30.21 20.80 17.38
C ASP A 479 -30.00 20.22 18.79
N GLY A 480 -29.37 21.00 19.68
CA GLY A 480 -29.14 20.61 21.08
C GLY A 480 -28.02 19.57 21.28
N THR A 481 -27.30 19.22 20.22
CA THR A 481 -26.07 18.40 20.25
C THR A 481 -24.88 19.22 19.77
N THR A 482 -23.67 18.83 20.19
CA THR A 482 -22.43 19.37 19.62
C THR A 482 -21.90 18.38 18.58
N CYS A 483 -21.86 18.80 17.33
CA CYS A 483 -21.25 18.05 16.23
C CYS A 483 -19.75 18.30 16.22
N TRP A 484 -18.96 17.23 16.14
CA TRP A 484 -17.51 17.28 16.14
C TRP A 484 -16.98 16.83 14.78
N GLY A 485 -16.34 17.76 14.08
CA GLY A 485 -15.55 17.49 12.88
C GLY A 485 -14.06 17.50 13.20
N VAL A 486 -13.28 16.89 12.31
CA VAL A 486 -11.80 16.94 12.36
C VAL A 486 -11.28 17.47 11.04
N ASP A 487 -10.24 18.30 11.10
CA ASP A 487 -9.41 18.66 9.98
C ASP A 487 -7.95 18.44 10.38
N PHE A 488 -7.32 17.45 9.77
CA PHE A 488 -5.97 17.05 10.13
C PHE A 488 -4.88 17.98 9.59
N MET A 489 -5.23 18.91 8.70
CA MET A 489 -4.28 19.86 8.10
C MET A 489 -3.04 19.17 7.49
N LEU A 490 -3.22 17.98 6.89
CA LEU A 490 -2.12 17.12 6.41
C LEU A 490 -1.45 17.59 5.11
N GLY A 491 -1.71 18.82 4.66
CA GLY A 491 -1.30 19.28 3.35
C GLY A 491 -2.32 19.01 2.24
N SER A 492 -1.94 19.32 1.01
CA SER A 492 -2.81 19.22 -0.18
C SER A 492 -2.58 17.94 -0.97
N ASP A 493 -1.60 17.16 -0.54
CA ASP A 493 -1.06 15.90 -1.00
C ASP A 493 -1.57 14.70 -0.18
N VAL A 494 -2.32 14.94 0.90
CA VAL A 494 -3.01 13.89 1.64
C VAL A 494 -4.53 14.12 1.60
N PRO A 495 -5.32 13.15 1.11
CA PRO A 495 -6.77 13.18 1.27
C PRO A 495 -7.15 13.19 2.75
N ASP A 496 -8.07 14.08 3.11
CA ASP A 496 -8.45 14.29 4.50
C ASP A 496 -9.07 13.03 5.14
N PRO A 497 -8.44 12.41 6.16
CA PRO A 497 -8.96 11.22 6.84
C PRO A 497 -10.28 11.45 7.59
N GLY A 498 -10.68 12.72 7.76
CA GLY A 498 -11.96 13.13 8.30
C GLY A 498 -13.11 13.08 7.28
N MET A 499 -12.92 12.54 6.08
CA MET A 499 -14.00 12.25 5.13
C MET A 499 -14.61 10.87 5.41
N VAL A 500 -15.91 10.71 5.20
CA VAL A 500 -16.57 9.40 5.37
C VAL A 500 -15.96 8.36 4.41
N ASN A 501 -15.57 7.21 4.95
CA ASN A 501 -14.98 6.13 4.17
C ASN A 501 -15.93 5.60 3.08
N GLU A 502 -15.36 5.27 1.92
CA GLU A 502 -16.08 4.53 0.88
C GLU A 502 -16.57 3.18 1.41
N GLY A 503 -17.71 2.72 0.91
CA GLY A 503 -18.34 1.48 1.41
C GLY A 503 -19.25 1.68 2.62
N THR A 504 -19.22 2.85 3.26
CA THR A 504 -20.09 3.16 4.41
C THR A 504 -21.55 3.24 3.99
N LYS A 505 -22.44 2.57 4.74
CA LYS A 505 -23.90 2.64 4.50
C LYS A 505 -24.41 4.06 4.77
N CYS A 506 -25.04 4.69 3.78
CA CYS A 506 -25.56 6.07 3.88
C CYS A 506 -27.09 6.17 3.81
N GLY A 507 -27.77 5.02 3.74
CA GLY A 507 -29.22 4.91 3.75
C GLY A 507 -29.65 3.48 3.48
N GLU A 508 -30.96 3.25 3.39
CA GLU A 508 -31.50 1.95 3.03
C GLU A 508 -31.06 1.54 1.62
N ASN A 509 -30.40 0.37 1.53
CA ASN A 509 -29.74 -0.15 0.33
C ASN A 509 -28.83 0.88 -0.38
N LYS A 510 -28.12 1.72 0.38
CA LYS A 510 -27.22 2.76 -0.18
C LYS A 510 -25.85 2.76 0.48
N VAL A 511 -24.85 3.16 -0.29
CA VAL A 511 -23.44 3.18 0.07
C VAL A 511 -22.74 4.47 -0.41
N CYS A 512 -21.79 4.97 0.39
CA CYS A 512 -20.93 6.07 0.01
C CYS A 512 -19.86 5.62 -0.98
N LEU A 513 -19.81 6.26 -2.16
CA LEU A 513 -18.73 6.12 -3.13
C LEU A 513 -18.47 7.48 -3.77
N ASN A 514 -17.22 7.92 -3.76
CA ASN A 514 -16.77 9.20 -4.30
C ASN A 514 -17.61 10.38 -3.77
N TYR A 515 -17.80 10.43 -2.45
CA TYR A 515 -18.58 11.45 -1.74
C TYR A 515 -20.07 11.53 -2.13
N VAL A 516 -20.60 10.50 -2.79
CA VAL A 516 -22.00 10.41 -3.23
C VAL A 516 -22.65 9.19 -2.61
N CYS A 517 -23.88 9.37 -2.11
CA CYS A 517 -24.70 8.27 -1.60
C CYS A 517 -25.41 7.57 -2.76
N LYS A 518 -24.88 6.42 -3.20
CA LYS A 518 -25.36 5.65 -4.35
C LYS A 518 -26.12 4.40 -3.89
N ASN A 519 -26.91 3.80 -4.77
CA ASN A 519 -27.52 2.48 -4.51
C ASN A 519 -26.40 1.44 -4.32
N ALA A 520 -26.53 0.56 -3.32
CA ALA A 520 -25.58 -0.50 -3.00
C ALA A 520 -25.40 -1.54 -4.14
N ASP A 521 -26.33 -1.61 -5.09
CA ASP A 521 -26.24 -2.46 -6.28
C ASP A 521 -24.93 -2.24 -7.08
N VAL A 522 -24.34 -1.04 -6.99
CA VAL A 522 -23.04 -0.71 -7.61
C VAL A 522 -21.87 -1.57 -7.10
N LEU A 523 -22.03 -2.24 -5.95
CA LEU A 523 -21.05 -3.17 -5.40
C LEU A 523 -21.10 -4.54 -6.07
N ASN A 524 -22.10 -4.80 -6.91
CA ASN A 524 -22.32 -6.08 -7.61
C ASN A 524 -22.29 -7.27 -6.63
N TYR A 525 -22.92 -7.12 -5.47
CA TYR A 525 -23.05 -8.21 -4.51
C TYR A 525 -24.07 -9.22 -5.00
N ASP A 526 -23.61 -10.44 -5.27
CA ASP A 526 -24.41 -11.50 -5.89
C ASP A 526 -24.26 -12.84 -5.13
N CYS A 527 -23.87 -12.78 -3.86
CA CYS A 527 -23.62 -13.94 -3.03
C CYS A 527 -24.93 -14.53 -2.48
N ASP A 528 -25.40 -15.59 -3.13
CA ASP A 528 -26.40 -16.52 -2.60
C ASP A 528 -25.66 -17.72 -2.01
N VAL A 529 -25.46 -17.74 -0.68
CA VAL A 529 -24.64 -18.75 0.02
C VAL A 529 -25.22 -20.16 -0.16
N GLU A 530 -26.53 -20.30 -0.24
CA GLU A 530 -27.20 -21.58 -0.46
C GLU A 530 -26.94 -22.11 -1.87
N LYS A 531 -27.04 -21.25 -2.89
CA LYS A 531 -26.82 -21.65 -4.28
C LYS A 531 -25.35 -21.75 -4.67
N LYS A 532 -24.51 -20.83 -4.20
CA LYS A 532 -23.09 -20.71 -4.60
C LYS A 532 -22.15 -21.50 -3.71
N CYS A 533 -22.49 -21.66 -2.43
CA CYS A 533 -21.62 -22.28 -1.43
C CYS A 533 -22.29 -23.43 -0.66
N HIS A 534 -23.47 -23.90 -1.08
CA HIS A 534 -24.21 -25.00 -0.44
C HIS A 534 -24.37 -24.86 1.09
N GLY A 535 -24.46 -23.63 1.61
CA GLY A 535 -24.56 -23.39 3.06
C GLY A 535 -23.27 -23.62 3.85
N HIS A 536 -22.14 -23.91 3.20
CA HIS A 536 -20.88 -24.30 3.84
C HIS A 536 -19.70 -23.40 3.49
N GLY A 537 -19.94 -22.17 3.01
CA GLY A 537 -18.85 -21.25 2.71
C GLY A 537 -19.23 -19.80 2.56
N VAL A 538 -18.23 -19.00 2.23
CA VAL A 538 -18.34 -17.54 2.02
C VAL A 538 -17.83 -17.18 0.62
N THR A 539 -18.46 -16.19 -0.01
CA THR A 539 -18.01 -15.67 -1.30
C THR A 539 -16.93 -14.61 -1.09
N ILE A 540 -15.81 -14.74 -1.81
CA ILE A 540 -14.65 -13.85 -1.73
C ILE A 540 -14.49 -13.03 -3.02
N LYS A 541 -13.80 -11.89 -2.92
CA LYS A 541 -13.65 -10.91 -4.02
C LYS A 541 -12.69 -11.33 -5.15
N THR A 542 -12.10 -12.52 -5.08
CA THR A 542 -11.38 -13.13 -6.19
C THR A 542 -12.23 -14.27 -6.71
N ALA A 543 -12.38 -14.40 -8.03
CA ALA A 543 -13.16 -15.47 -8.68
C ALA A 543 -12.52 -16.88 -8.52
N THR A 544 -11.91 -17.16 -7.36
CA THR A 544 -11.16 -18.37 -7.02
C THR A 544 -11.33 -18.64 -5.53
N VAL A 545 -11.82 -19.83 -5.18
CA VAL A 545 -12.14 -20.24 -3.80
C VAL A 545 -11.10 -21.22 -3.27
N THR A 546 -10.61 -21.05 -2.04
CA THR A 546 -9.60 -21.91 -1.40
C THR A 546 -10.24 -22.83 -0.35
N MET A 547 -10.39 -24.13 -0.64
CA MET A 547 -10.92 -25.10 0.34
C MET A 547 -9.84 -25.45 1.40
N ALA A 548 -10.16 -25.35 2.68
CA ALA A 548 -9.33 -25.89 3.77
C ALA A 548 -9.98 -27.15 4.37
N GLY A 549 -9.32 -28.30 4.24
CA GLY A 549 -9.73 -29.55 4.88
C GLY A 549 -8.89 -30.76 4.46
N ARG A 550 -8.51 -31.62 5.41
CA ARG A 550 -7.91 -32.93 5.11
C ARG A 550 -8.93 -33.78 4.34
N LEU A 551 -8.61 -34.14 3.10
CA LEU A 551 -9.37 -35.12 2.32
C LEU A 551 -9.17 -36.51 2.95
N HIS A 552 -10.06 -36.92 3.87
CA HIS A 552 -10.14 -38.31 4.29
C HIS A 552 -11.12 -39.04 3.39
N ILE A 553 -10.57 -39.62 2.32
CA ILE A 553 -11.28 -40.54 1.43
C ILE A 553 -11.60 -41.80 2.25
N ARG A 554 -12.84 -41.92 2.77
CA ARG A 554 -13.41 -43.23 3.14
C ARG A 554 -14.02 -43.84 1.88
N THR A 555 -13.21 -44.57 1.12
CA THR A 555 -13.67 -45.47 0.08
C THR A 555 -14.27 -46.72 0.72
N HIS A 556 -15.60 -46.80 0.76
CA HIS A 556 -16.27 -48.09 0.63
C HIS A 556 -16.41 -48.36 -0.88
N LEU A 557 -15.39 -48.98 -1.48
CA LEU A 557 -15.46 -49.75 -2.72
C LEU A 557 -14.11 -50.44 -2.96
N GLU A 558 -14.20 -51.70 -3.37
CA GLU A 558 -13.15 -52.71 -3.39
C GLU A 558 -11.91 -52.34 -4.21
N TRP A 559 -10.75 -52.76 -3.69
CA TRP A 559 -9.45 -52.69 -4.33
C TRP A 559 -9.39 -53.55 -5.61
N ARG A 560 -9.19 -52.92 -6.77
CA ARG A 560 -8.28 -53.47 -7.80
C ARG A 560 -7.25 -52.41 -8.19
N ARG A 561 -6.02 -52.71 -7.77
CA ARG A 561 -4.75 -52.02 -8.00
C ARG A 561 -4.51 -51.80 -9.51
N LYS A 562 -4.35 -50.54 -9.93
CA LYS A 562 -3.45 -50.16 -11.04
C LYS A 562 -2.98 -48.71 -10.87
N GLU A 563 -1.68 -48.59 -10.69
CA GLU A 563 -0.92 -47.34 -10.75
C GLU A 563 -1.05 -46.70 -12.13
N LYS A 564 -1.31 -45.39 -12.17
CA LYS A 564 -0.51 -44.36 -12.88
C LYS A 564 -1.31 -43.06 -13.03
N SER A 565 -0.69 -41.98 -12.53
CA SER A 565 -0.72 -40.59 -13.03
C SER A 565 -1.96 -40.10 -13.78
N GLU A 566 -2.69 -39.15 -13.18
CA GLU A 566 -3.17 -37.93 -13.83
C GLU A 566 -3.81 -37.00 -12.77
N ASN A 567 -3.27 -35.79 -12.62
CA ASN A 567 -3.82 -34.74 -11.76
C ASN A 567 -5.09 -34.19 -12.42
N LEU A 568 -6.26 -34.57 -11.91
CA LEU A 568 -7.53 -33.92 -12.26
C LEU A 568 -7.75 -32.74 -11.30
N ILE A 569 -7.68 -31.51 -11.81
CA ILE A 569 -8.11 -30.30 -11.09
C ILE A 569 -9.64 -30.30 -11.11
N LEU A 570 -10.27 -30.62 -9.98
CA LEU A 570 -11.70 -30.41 -9.74
C LEU A 570 -11.87 -29.04 -9.08
N ILE A 571 -12.43 -28.09 -9.85
CA ILE A 571 -12.79 -26.74 -9.39
C ILE A 571 -14.08 -26.87 -8.57
N LEU A 572 -14.01 -26.67 -7.25
CA LEU A 572 -15.17 -26.65 -6.35
C LEU A 572 -15.11 -25.41 -5.42
N ASN A 573 -16.23 -24.70 -5.38
CA ASN A 573 -16.40 -23.34 -4.89
C ASN A 573 -16.79 -23.26 -3.39
N CYS A 574 -15.96 -23.63 -2.40
CA CYS A 574 -16.31 -23.38 -0.98
C CYS A 574 -15.08 -23.24 -0.04
N VAL A 575 -15.03 -22.20 0.80
CA VAL A 575 -14.14 -22.19 1.99
C VAL A 575 -14.96 -22.61 3.20
N ASN A 576 -14.64 -23.77 3.78
CA ASN A 576 -15.36 -24.35 4.90
C ASN A 576 -14.94 -23.65 6.22
N ILE A 577 -15.89 -23.09 6.96
CA ILE A 577 -15.65 -22.52 8.30
C ILE A 577 -16.55 -23.29 9.27
N HIS A 578 -16.01 -24.29 9.98
CA HIS A 578 -16.59 -24.74 11.25
C HIS A 578 -15.62 -25.57 12.10
N THR A 579 -15.49 -25.15 13.37
CA THR A 579 -15.09 -25.96 14.52
C THR A 579 -16.32 -26.61 15.16
N ASP A 580 -16.16 -27.90 15.52
CA ASP A 580 -16.89 -28.76 16.48
C ASP A 580 -18.32 -29.36 16.23
N PHE A 581 -18.32 -30.69 16.04
CA PHE A 581 -18.96 -31.80 16.80
C PHE A 581 -20.51 -32.01 16.92
N TRP A 582 -20.92 -33.29 16.68
CA TRP A 582 -22.24 -33.99 16.82
C TRP A 582 -23.34 -33.59 15.81
N GLY A 583 -24.15 -34.45 15.18
CA GLY A 583 -24.41 -35.90 15.19
C GLY A 583 -25.81 -36.13 14.56
N GLY A 584 -26.07 -37.27 13.89
CA GLY A 584 -27.44 -37.70 13.56
C GLY A 584 -27.81 -37.78 12.07
N ALA A 585 -28.56 -38.83 11.72
CA ALA A 585 -28.69 -39.44 10.40
C ALA A 585 -30.00 -39.09 9.65
N GLU A 586 -30.18 -39.75 8.49
CA GLU A 586 -31.39 -39.99 7.68
C GLU A 586 -31.71 -39.01 6.52
N TYR A 587 -32.32 -39.39 5.39
CA TYR A 587 -32.37 -40.60 4.56
C TYR A 587 -33.09 -40.18 3.24
N PHE A 588 -32.63 -40.69 2.10
CA PHE A 588 -33.41 -41.08 0.90
C PHE A 588 -34.00 -40.07 -0.13
N LYS A 589 -33.48 -40.24 -1.37
CA LYS A 589 -34.13 -40.78 -2.59
C LYS A 589 -34.48 -39.84 -3.76
N HIS A 590 -34.07 -40.35 -4.95
CA HIS A 590 -34.77 -40.34 -6.25
C HIS A 590 -34.66 -39.04 -7.10
N LEU A 591 -34.39 -39.01 -8.43
CA LEU A 591 -34.52 -39.94 -9.56
C LEU A 591 -33.74 -39.44 -10.83
N PHE A 592 -33.36 -40.40 -11.71
CA PHE A 592 -33.13 -40.35 -13.19
C PHE A 592 -32.11 -39.35 -13.79
N LYS A 593 -30.95 -39.72 -14.41
CA LYS A 593 -30.68 -40.40 -15.72
C LYS A 593 -31.45 -39.83 -16.93
N PRO A 594 -30.95 -39.90 -18.19
CA PRO A 594 -29.57 -39.90 -18.73
C PRO A 594 -29.44 -39.02 -20.02
N CYS A 595 -28.34 -39.21 -20.77
CA CYS A 595 -28.06 -38.82 -22.18
C CYS A 595 -27.40 -37.45 -22.39
N SER A 596 -26.39 -37.24 -23.25
CA SER A 596 -25.53 -38.11 -24.06
C SER A 596 -24.54 -37.21 -24.81
N LEU A 597 -23.24 -37.51 -24.70
CA LEU A 597 -22.25 -37.55 -25.79
C LEU A 597 -22.36 -36.51 -26.94
N LEU A 598 -21.38 -35.61 -26.98
CA LEU A 598 -20.42 -35.50 -28.09
C LEU A 598 -19.08 -35.05 -27.54
#